data_AF-A0A439L6K0-F1
#
_entry.id   AF-A0A439L6K0-F1
#
_cell.length_a   1.000
_cell.length_b   1.000
_cell.length_c   1.000
_cell.angle_alpha   90.00
_cell.angle_beta   90.00
_cell.angle_gamma   90.00
#
_symmetry.space_group_name_H-M   'P 1'
#
loop_
_entity.id
_entity.type
_entity.pdbx_description
1 polymer ?
#
loop_
_entity_poly.entity_id
_entity_poly.type
_entity_poly.pdbx_seq_one_letter_code
_entity_poly.pdbx_strand_id
1 'polypeptide(L)'
;MTLSSEFQQRLRDIDPPLFRLVGGAAAWASLSGEPKTTPAAFVLVEEEHSGENQRMTGNVLQRTEADVAVIIVTRNVSDGTGGAAADDIEVLKDAVRGALIGFEPTSV
;
A
#
# COMPACT_ATOMS: atom_id res chain seq x y z
N MET A 1 1.58 4.30 -16.11
CA MET A 1 1.49 4.40 -14.64
C MET A 1 0.68 3.20 -14.18
N THR A 2 1.07 2.50 -13.11
CA THR A 2 0.33 1.33 -12.59
C THR A 2 -0.48 1.73 -11.36
N LEU A 3 -1.55 0.98 -11.07
CA LEU A 3 -2.35 1.15 -9.85
C LEU A 3 -1.46 1.26 -8.61
N SER A 4 -0.57 0.28 -8.41
CA SER A 4 0.38 0.26 -7.30
C SER A 4 1.30 1.49 -7.23
N SER A 5 1.68 2.09 -8.36
CA SER A 5 2.54 3.28 -8.39
C SER A 5 1.81 4.54 -7.96
N GLU A 6 0.51 4.63 -8.23
CA GLU A 6 -0.33 5.76 -7.80
C GLU A 6 -0.56 5.74 -6.29
N PHE A 7 -0.87 4.57 -5.72
CA PHE A 7 -0.97 4.40 -4.27
C PHE A 7 0.37 4.72 -3.58
N GLN A 8 1.50 4.27 -4.13
CA GLN A 8 2.81 4.66 -3.60
C GLN A 8 3.03 6.16 -3.64
N GLN A 9 2.62 6.83 -4.72
CA GLN A 9 2.74 8.28 -4.83
C GLN A 9 1.87 8.98 -3.80
N ARG A 10 0.61 8.54 -3.65
CA ARG A 10 -0.32 9.07 -2.66
C ARG A 10 0.24 8.99 -1.24
N LEU A 11 0.92 7.89 -0.89
CA LEU A 11 1.58 7.76 0.42
C LEU A 11 2.81 8.66 0.57
N ARG A 12 3.54 8.94 -0.50
CA ARG A 12 4.69 9.87 -0.49
C ARG A 12 4.25 11.33 -0.36
N ASP A 13 3.08 11.67 -0.87
CA ASP A 13 2.53 13.03 -0.87
C ASP A 13 1.86 13.44 0.45
N ILE A 14 1.80 12.55 1.44
CA ILE A 14 1.28 12.90 2.78
C ILE A 14 2.23 13.91 3.44
N ASP A 15 1.66 15.01 3.95
CA ASP A 15 2.40 16.06 4.64
C ASP A 15 1.89 16.21 6.10
N PRO A 16 2.76 16.08 7.11
CA PRO A 16 4.20 15.76 7.01
C PRO A 16 4.47 14.32 6.54
N PRO A 17 5.62 14.04 5.89
CA PRO A 17 5.96 12.71 5.41
C PRO A 17 5.95 11.66 6.53
N LEU A 18 5.12 10.62 6.37
CA LEU A 18 4.97 9.54 7.35
C LEU A 18 6.04 8.44 7.21
N PHE A 19 6.41 8.13 5.96
CA PHE A 19 7.33 7.04 5.64
C PHE A 19 8.64 7.58 5.09
N ARG A 20 9.74 7.03 5.58
CA ARG A 20 11.07 7.30 5.03
C ARG A 20 11.36 6.47 3.78
N LEU A 21 10.60 5.39 3.59
CA LEU A 21 10.70 4.50 2.44
C LEU A 21 9.28 4.10 1.99
N VAL A 22 8.97 4.33 0.71
CA VAL A 22 7.76 3.81 0.08
C VAL A 22 8.16 3.02 -1.16
N GLY A 23 7.87 1.72 -1.17
CA GLY A 23 8.24 0.80 -2.25
C GLY A 23 7.05 0.04 -2.83
N GLY A 24 7.28 -0.62 -3.96
CA GLY A 24 6.33 -1.56 -4.55
C GLY A 24 6.74 -3.03 -4.36
N ALA A 25 6.02 -3.93 -5.02
CA ALA A 25 6.24 -5.37 -4.95
C ALA A 25 7.70 -5.82 -5.19
N ALA A 26 8.39 -5.23 -6.17
CA ALA A 26 9.79 -5.57 -6.45
C ALA A 26 10.73 -5.19 -5.30
N ALA A 27 10.50 -4.03 -4.66
CA ALA A 27 11.27 -3.61 -3.50
C ALA A 27 11.01 -4.53 -2.30
N TRP A 28 9.75 -4.89 -2.08
CA TRP A 28 9.35 -5.86 -1.05
C TRP A 28 10.03 -7.22 -1.25
N ALA A 29 9.95 -7.78 -2.45
CA ALA A 29 10.54 -9.08 -2.79
C ALA A 29 12.07 -9.12 -2.67
N SER A 30 12.74 -7.96 -2.80
CA SER A 30 14.19 -7.85 -2.65
C SER A 30 14.67 -7.80 -1.20
N LEU A 31 13.77 -7.67 -0.23
CA LEU A 31 14.14 -7.58 1.18
C LEU A 31 14.68 -8.92 1.69
N SER A 32 15.82 -8.84 2.37
CA SER A 32 16.39 -9.95 3.14
C SER A 32 16.22 -9.64 4.63
N GLY A 33 15.02 -9.90 5.15
CA GLY A 33 14.61 -9.52 6.51
C GLY A 33 13.97 -8.14 6.56
N GLU A 34 14.30 -7.35 7.58
CA GLU A 34 13.70 -6.02 7.79
C GLU A 34 14.31 -4.93 6.89
N PRO A 35 13.52 -3.93 6.46
CA PRO A 35 14.05 -2.77 5.77
C PRO A 35 14.96 -1.96 6.70
N LYS A 36 16.12 -1.53 6.19
CA LYS A 36 17.09 -0.71 6.94
C LYS A 36 16.56 0.68 7.33
N THR A 37 15.60 1.18 6.55
CA THR A 37 14.99 2.49 6.73
C THR A 37 13.54 2.29 7.15
N THR A 38 13.23 2.59 8.40
CA THR A 38 11.85 2.59 8.95
C THR A 38 11.48 4.01 9.41
N PRO A 39 10.19 4.39 9.47
CA PRO A 39 9.03 3.64 9.00
C PRO A 39 9.04 3.47 7.47
N ALA A 40 8.70 2.27 7.02
CA ALA A 40 8.60 1.91 5.61
C ALA A 40 7.18 1.46 5.27
N ALA A 41 6.74 1.74 4.04
CA ALA A 41 5.51 1.21 3.47
C ALA A 41 5.79 0.51 2.13
N PHE A 42 5.16 -0.63 1.90
CA PHE A 42 5.23 -1.36 0.63
C PHE A 42 3.83 -1.61 0.09
N VAL A 43 3.58 -1.18 -1.15
CA VAL A 43 2.27 -1.29 -1.79
C VAL A 43 2.30 -2.42 -2.81
N LEU A 44 1.37 -3.37 -2.67
CA LEU A 44 1.19 -4.51 -3.56
C LEU A 44 -0.26 -4.57 -4.03
N VAL A 45 -0.47 -5.07 -5.24
CA VAL A 45 -1.78 -5.60 -5.64
C VAL A 45 -1.77 -7.05 -5.20
N GLU A 46 -2.62 -7.39 -4.22
CA GLU A 46 -2.70 -8.72 -3.63
C GLU A 46 -3.49 -9.66 -4.54
N GLU A 47 -4.64 -9.19 -5.01
CA GLU A 47 -5.56 -9.96 -5.86
C GLU A 47 -6.18 -9.04 -6.92
N GLU A 48 -6.41 -9.59 -8.10
CA GLU A 48 -7.26 -8.99 -9.13
C GLU A 48 -8.35 -10.00 -9.49
N HIS A 49 -9.60 -9.58 -9.33
CA HIS A 49 -10.77 -10.40 -9.60
C HIS A 49 -11.61 -9.76 -10.70
N SER A 50 -11.91 -10.54 -11.74
CA SER A 50 -12.76 -10.09 -12.85
C SER A 50 -14.05 -10.89 -12.87
N GLY A 51 -15.18 -10.19 -12.82
CA GLY A 51 -16.51 -10.80 -12.94
C GLY A 51 -16.80 -11.30 -14.35
N GLU A 52 -17.97 -11.90 -14.55
CA GLU A 52 -18.41 -12.39 -15.86
C GLU A 52 -18.59 -11.24 -16.88
N ASN A 53 -18.39 -11.57 -18.16
CA ASN A 53 -18.68 -10.66 -19.25
C ASN A 53 -20.18 -10.35 -19.32
N GLN A 54 -20.53 -9.08 -19.29
CA GLN A 54 -21.91 -8.61 -19.27
C GLN A 54 -22.49 -8.43 -20.68
N ARG A 55 -21.72 -8.74 -21.72
CA ARG A 55 -22.15 -8.58 -23.13
C ARG A 55 -22.24 -9.92 -23.84
N MET A 56 -23.34 -10.10 -24.58
CA MET A 56 -23.56 -11.28 -25.42
C MET A 56 -22.79 -11.23 -26.75
N THR A 57 -22.54 -10.05 -27.30
CA THR A 57 -21.80 -9.84 -28.55
C THR A 57 -20.91 -8.59 -28.47
N GLY A 58 -19.89 -8.51 -29.32
CA GLY A 58 -18.93 -7.39 -29.36
C GLY A 58 -17.83 -7.48 -28.28
N ASN A 59 -17.19 -6.35 -27.99
CA ASN A 59 -16.09 -6.29 -27.02
C ASN A 59 -16.57 -6.61 -25.60
N VAL A 60 -15.67 -7.20 -24.81
CA VAL A 60 -15.88 -7.60 -23.42
C VAL A 60 -16.18 -6.39 -22.53
N LEU A 61 -17.18 -6.53 -21.65
CA LEU A 61 -17.47 -5.60 -20.56
C LEU A 61 -17.52 -6.40 -19.26
N GLN A 62 -16.52 -6.23 -18.42
CA GLN A 62 -16.39 -6.93 -17.14
C GLN A 62 -16.13 -5.90 -16.05
N ARG A 63 -16.74 -6.11 -14.89
CA ARG A 63 -16.34 -5.42 -13.68
C ARG A 63 -15.08 -6.10 -13.16
N THR A 64 -14.03 -5.32 -12.99
CA THR A 64 -12.77 -5.73 -12.40
C THR A 64 -12.64 -5.09 -11.01
N GLU A 65 -12.06 -5.85 -10.10
CA GLU A 65 -11.78 -5.44 -8.72
C GLU A 65 -10.34 -5.81 -8.41
N ALA A 66 -9.67 -4.97 -7.62
CA ALA A 66 -8.29 -5.20 -7.21
C ALA A 66 -8.16 -4.89 -5.72
N ASP A 67 -7.57 -5.84 -4.99
CA ASP A 67 -7.25 -5.66 -3.59
C ASP A 67 -5.81 -5.14 -3.48
N VAL A 68 -5.66 -3.98 -2.85
CA VAL A 68 -4.37 -3.31 -2.68
C VAL A 68 -3.92 -3.42 -1.23
N ALA A 69 -2.83 -4.14 -1.00
CA ALA A 69 -2.22 -4.29 0.30
C ALA A 69 -1.15 -3.23 0.53
N VAL A 70 -1.19 -2.58 1.70
CA VAL A 70 -0.13 -1.68 2.19
C VAL A 70 0.51 -2.31 3.41
N ILE A 71 1.73 -2.82 3.23
CA ILE A 71 2.52 -3.40 4.31
C ILE A 71 3.33 -2.30 4.97
N ILE A 72 3.08 -2.08 6.26
CA ILE A 72 3.80 -1.08 7.06
C ILE A 72 4.82 -1.78 7.95
N VAL A 73 6.06 -1.30 7.93
CA VAL A 73 7.14 -1.78 8.78
C VAL A 73 7.68 -0.63 9.62
N THR A 74 7.56 -0.76 10.95
CA THR A 74 8.06 0.20 11.92
C THR A 74 9.11 -0.46 12.81
N ARG A 75 9.96 0.36 13.43
CA ARG A 75 10.88 -0.12 14.46
C ARG A 75 11.05 0.96 15.50
N ASN A 76 10.99 0.55 16.77
CA ASN A 76 11.48 1.35 17.88
C ASN A 76 12.75 0.69 18.43
N VAL A 77 13.93 1.18 18.03
CA VAL A 77 15.23 0.63 18.43
C VAL A 77 15.50 0.73 19.93
N SER A 78 14.74 1.56 20.65
CA SER A 78 14.90 1.84 22.07
C SER A 78 13.97 1.01 22.97
N ASP A 79 13.03 0.27 22.38
CA ASP A 79 12.09 -0.58 23.12
C ASP A 79 12.36 -2.06 22.83
N GLY A 80 12.91 -2.77 23.82
CA GLY A 80 13.15 -4.21 23.74
C GLY A 80 11.89 -5.08 23.83
N THR A 81 10.73 -4.48 24.11
CA THR A 81 9.44 -5.19 24.28
C THR A 81 8.48 -5.01 23.11
N GLY A 82 8.73 -4.04 22.24
CA GLY A 82 7.93 -3.78 21.03
C GLY A 82 6.60 -3.05 21.25
N GLY A 83 6.27 -2.65 22.48
CA GLY A 83 5.03 -1.94 22.81
C GLY A 83 4.94 -0.55 22.17
N ALA A 84 6.03 0.22 22.20
CA ALA A 84 6.07 1.54 21.56
C ALA A 84 5.97 1.44 20.03
N ALA A 85 6.52 0.38 19.43
CA ALA A 85 6.38 0.13 18.00
C ALA A 85 4.92 -0.25 17.61
N ALA A 86 4.15 -0.80 18.54
CA ALA A 86 2.74 -1.13 18.34
C ALA A 86 1.84 0.11 18.41
N ASP A 87 2.10 1.05 19.32
CA ASP A 87 1.36 2.31 19.33
C ASP A 87 1.66 3.14 18.06
N ASP A 88 2.92 3.13 17.61
CA ASP A 88 3.34 3.76 16.36
C ASP A 88 2.67 3.13 15.13
N ILE A 89 2.40 1.81 15.12
CA ILE A 89 1.76 1.16 13.97
C ILE A 89 0.30 1.60 13.80
N GLU A 90 -0.45 1.76 14.89
CA GLU A 90 -1.87 2.15 14.80
C GLU A 90 -2.02 3.59 14.31
N VAL A 91 -1.15 4.50 14.77
CA VAL A 91 -1.10 5.88 14.26
C VAL A 91 -0.81 5.91 12.75
N LEU A 92 0.16 5.10 12.28
CA LEU A 92 0.48 5.02 10.86
C LEU A 92 -0.65 4.38 10.05
N LYS A 93 -1.35 3.37 10.57
CA LYS A 93 -2.51 2.76 9.91
C LYS A 93 -3.64 3.78 9.73
N ASP A 94 -3.94 4.55 10.76
CA ASP A 94 -5.01 5.55 10.70
C ASP A 94 -4.68 6.67 9.72
N ALA A 95 -3.43 7.12 9.69
CA ALA A 95 -2.99 8.13 8.74
C ALA A 95 -2.99 7.60 7.28
N VAL A 96 -2.58 6.35 7.05
CA VAL A 96 -2.69 5.68 5.74
C VAL A 96 -4.14 5.55 5.30
N ARG A 97 -5.04 5.11 6.20
CA ARG A 97 -6.49 5.03 5.92
C ARG A 97 -7.05 6.39 5.55
N GLY A 98 -6.70 7.44 6.30
CA GLY A 98 -7.12 8.81 6.01
C GLY A 98 -6.63 9.33 4.65
N ALA A 99 -5.47 8.86 4.19
CA ALA A 99 -4.93 9.24 2.89
C ALA A 99 -5.55 8.46 1.71
N LEU A 100 -5.92 7.19 1.92
CA LEU A 100 -6.34 6.26 0.87
C LEU A 100 -7.86 6.09 0.75
N ILE A 101 -8.63 6.24 1.83
CA ILE A 101 -10.10 6.12 1.74
C ILE A 101 -10.65 7.27 0.89
N GLY A 102 -11.37 6.92 -0.17
CA GLY A 102 -11.90 7.88 -1.14
C GLY A 102 -10.87 8.40 -2.14
N PHE A 103 -9.63 7.89 -2.11
CA PHE A 103 -8.67 8.14 -3.18
C PHE A 103 -9.09 7.38 -4.45
N GLU A 104 -9.16 8.08 -5.57
CA GLU A 104 -9.49 7.51 -6.87
C GLU A 104 -8.24 7.51 -7.76
N PRO A 105 -7.63 6.34 -8.04
CA PRO A 105 -6.52 6.24 -8.96
C PRO A 105 -7.00 6.52 -10.40
N THR A 106 -6.13 7.11 -11.20
CA THR A 106 -6.42 7.47 -12.60
C THR A 106 -6.12 6.33 -13.57
N SER A 107 -5.34 5.34 -13.16
CA SER A 107 -5.11 4.12 -13.96
C SER A 107 -6.13 3.04 -13.61
N VAL A 108 -7.20 2.97 -14.41
CA VAL A 108 -8.20 1.89 -14.43
C VAL A 108 -8.68 1.64 -15.85
#